data_AF-A0A2R6D1V9-F1
#
_entry.id   AF-A0A2R6D1V9-F1
#
_cell.length_a   1.000
_cell.length_b   1.000
_cell.length_c   1.000
_cell.angle_alpha   90.00
_cell.angle_beta   90.00
_cell.angle_gamma   90.00
#
_symmetry.space_group_name_H-M   'P 1'
#
loop_
_entity.id
_entity.type
_entity.pdbx_description
1 polymer ?
#
loop_
_entity_poly.entity_id
_entity_poly.type
_entity_poly.pdbx_seq_one_letter_code
_entity_poly.pdbx_strand_id
1 'polypeptide(L)'
;MAKELTAFQQNILTILAEEPRYGLAIKRELETYYDSEVNHGRLYPNLDELVEIGLVEKSELDKRTNQYALTDDGYEAVLDQLGWMFDKIVTDEDRASDIETLVENAR
;
A
#
# COMPACT_ATOMS: atom_id res chain seq x y z
N MET A 1 -7.45 -16.36 5.33
CA MET A 1 -8.62 -15.67 4.75
C MET A 1 -8.08 -14.45 4.05
N ALA A 2 -8.18 -14.37 2.72
CA ALA A 2 -7.79 -13.15 2.01
C ALA A 2 -8.64 -12.00 2.54
N LYS A 3 -8.02 -10.97 3.12
CA LYS A 3 -8.73 -9.76 3.57
C LYS A 3 -9.27 -9.07 2.31
N GLU A 4 -10.57 -8.76 2.28
CA GLU A 4 -11.17 -7.99 1.19
C GLU A 4 -10.74 -6.52 1.32
N LEU A 5 -9.55 -6.20 0.82
CA LEU A 5 -9.03 -4.84 0.80
C LEU A 5 -9.57 -4.08 -0.41
N THR A 6 -10.02 -2.86 -0.20
CA THR A 6 -10.32 -1.94 -1.30
C THR A 6 -9.04 -1.54 -2.03
N ALA A 7 -9.14 -1.16 -3.30
CA ALA A 7 -7.99 -0.61 -4.04
C ALA A 7 -7.33 0.58 -3.33
N PHE A 8 -8.12 1.37 -2.58
CA PHE A 8 -7.61 2.49 -1.81
C PHE A 8 -6.76 2.03 -0.62
N GLN A 9 -7.18 0.99 0.11
CA GLN A 9 -6.39 0.37 1.18
C GLN A 9 -5.13 -0.29 0.65
N GLN A 10 -5.24 -1.01 -0.47
CA GLN A 10 -4.09 -1.62 -1.15
C GLN A 10 -3.03 -0.57 -1.52
N ASN A 11 -3.45 0.57 -2.08
CA ASN A 11 -2.53 1.66 -2.41
C ASN A 11 -1.87 2.27 -1.16
N ILE A 12 -2.59 2.36 -0.02
CA ILE A 12 -1.97 2.75 1.25
C ILE A 12 -0.88 1.76 1.65
N LEU A 13 -1.15 0.45 1.56
CA LEU A 13 -0.16 -0.57 1.90
C LEU A 13 1.07 -0.51 0.97
N THR A 14 0.87 -0.33 -0.34
CA THR A 14 1.95 -0.15 -1.31
C THR A 14 2.83 1.06 -0.96
N ILE A 15 2.23 2.19 -0.59
CA ILE A 15 2.99 3.39 -0.17
C ILE A 15 3.81 3.13 1.10
N LEU A 16 3.23 2.40 2.06
CA LEU A 16 3.90 2.06 3.31
C LEU A 16 4.95 0.95 3.17
N ALA A 17 4.97 0.22 2.05
CA ALA A 17 5.97 -0.79 1.75
C ALA A 17 7.35 -0.19 1.45
N GLU A 18 7.41 1.07 1.03
CA GLU A 18 8.67 1.80 0.84
C GLU A 18 9.31 2.13 2.20
N GLU A 19 8.57 2.80 3.08
CA GLU A 19 9.01 3.14 4.44
C GLU A 19 7.84 3.61 5.32
N PRO A 20 8.01 3.63 6.66
CA PRO A 20 7.04 4.23 7.57
C PRO A 20 6.81 5.72 7.30
N ARG A 21 5.54 6.14 7.17
CA ARG A 21 5.19 7.52 6.79
C ARG A 21 4.17 8.15 7.74
N TYR A 22 4.24 9.47 7.89
CA TYR A 22 3.19 10.23 8.56
C TYR A 22 1.93 10.29 7.70
N GLY A 23 0.76 10.39 8.33
CA GLY A 23 -0.52 10.47 7.60
C GLY A 23 -0.58 11.54 6.50
N LEU A 24 0.07 12.70 6.73
CA LEU A 24 0.16 13.75 5.70
C LEU A 24 1.06 13.38 4.52
N ALA A 25 2.12 12.60 4.74
CA ALA A 25 2.98 12.11 3.66
C ALA A 25 2.24 11.06 2.83
N ILE A 26 1.52 10.12 3.48
CA ILE A 26 0.68 9.13 2.79
C ILE A 26 -0.37 9.83 1.92
N LYS A 27 -1.02 10.89 2.45
CA LYS A 27 -1.97 11.71 1.70
C LYS A 27 -1.35 12.26 0.41
N ARG A 28 -0.15 12.85 0.49
CA ARG A 28 0.51 13.47 -0.67
C ARG A 28 0.90 12.44 -1.74
N GLU A 29 1.34 11.25 -1.34
CA GLU A 29 1.61 10.16 -2.28
C GLU A 29 0.32 9.71 -2.99
N LEU A 30 -0.78 9.53 -2.24
CA LEU A 30 -2.06 9.18 -2.84
C LEU A 30 -2.58 10.28 -3.78
N GLU A 31 -2.40 11.56 -3.43
CA GLU A 31 -2.80 12.68 -4.30
C GLU A 31 -1.98 12.72 -5.58
N THR A 32 -0.69 12.42 -5.48
CA THR A 32 0.19 12.28 -6.65
C THR A 32 -0.23 11.10 -7.51
N TYR A 33 -0.54 9.96 -6.90
CA TYR A 33 -0.94 8.74 -7.59
C TYR A 33 -2.29 8.89 -8.31
N TYR A 34 -3.27 9.52 -7.67
CA TYR A 34 -4.61 9.72 -8.24
C TYR A 34 -4.75 11.01 -9.06
N ASP A 35 -3.70 11.82 -9.17
CA ASP A 35 -3.73 13.16 -9.77
C ASP A 35 -4.94 14.00 -9.30
N SER A 36 -5.28 13.90 -8.01
CA SER A 36 -6.46 14.52 -7.43
C SER A 36 -6.40 14.62 -5.90
N GLU A 37 -7.19 15.53 -5.34
CA GLU A 37 -7.25 15.72 -3.88
C GLU A 37 -7.83 14.49 -3.17
N VAL A 38 -7.17 14.07 -2.09
CA VAL A 38 -7.61 12.95 -1.26
C VAL A 38 -8.20 13.48 0.04
N ASN A 39 -9.51 13.32 0.19
CA ASN A 39 -10.20 13.80 1.39
C ASN A 39 -9.67 13.14 2.68
N HIS A 40 -9.46 13.94 3.72
CA HIS A 40 -9.03 13.47 5.05
C HIS A 40 -10.00 12.40 5.61
N GLY A 41 -11.30 12.63 5.47
CA GLY A 41 -12.34 11.67 5.89
C GLY A 41 -12.40 10.39 5.06
N ARG A 42 -11.60 10.27 3.98
CA ARG A 42 -11.38 9.01 3.26
C ARG A 42 -10.10 8.33 3.76
N LEU A 43 -9.01 9.09 3.90
CA LEU A 43 -7.71 8.53 4.29
C LEU A 43 -7.73 7.91 5.69
N TYR A 44 -8.13 8.67 6.71
CA TYR A 44 -7.95 8.25 8.10
C TYR A 44 -8.84 7.06 8.50
N PRO A 45 -10.12 6.97 8.09
CA PRO A 45 -10.90 5.76 8.35
C PRO A 45 -10.28 4.50 7.73
N ASN A 46 -9.68 4.61 6.55
CA ASN A 46 -8.99 3.48 5.92
C ASN A 46 -7.70 3.11 6.69
N LEU A 47 -6.94 4.10 7.18
CA LEU A 47 -5.78 3.84 8.04
C LEU A 47 -6.18 3.18 9.36
N ASP A 48 -7.23 3.67 10.01
CA ASP A 48 -7.70 3.11 11.27
C ASP A 48 -8.23 1.67 11.08
N GLU A 49 -8.91 1.37 9.97
CA GLU A 49 -9.33 0.00 9.63
C GLU A 49 -8.13 -0.92 9.36
N LEU A 50 -7.13 -0.46 8.59
CA LEU A 50 -5.89 -1.21 8.33
C LEU A 50 -5.13 -1.53 9.63
N VAL A 51 -5.18 -0.61 10.60
CA VAL A 51 -4.63 -0.81 11.95
C VAL A 51 -5.46 -1.83 12.73
N GLU A 52 -6.79 -1.70 12.72
CA GLU A 52 -7.70 -2.61 13.41
C GLU A 52 -7.53 -4.06 12.95
N ILE A 53 -7.36 -4.27 11.64
CA ILE A 53 -7.14 -5.61 11.08
C ILE A 53 -5.66 -6.05 11.17
N GLY A 54 -4.75 -5.23 11.72
CA GLY A 54 -3.36 -5.60 12.01
C GLY A 54 -2.40 -5.60 10.81
N LEU A 55 -2.76 -4.94 9.69
CA LEU A 55 -1.84 -4.78 8.54
C LEU A 55 -0.94 -3.56 8.67
N VAL A 56 -1.32 -2.62 9.52
CA VAL A 56 -0.58 -1.38 9.76
C VAL A 56 -0.43 -1.19 11.27
N GLU A 57 0.76 -0.80 11.71
CA GLU A 57 1.01 -0.30 13.05
C GLU A 57 0.95 1.23 13.06
N LYS A 58 0.38 1.78 14.13
CA LYS A 58 0.27 3.22 14.38
C LYS A 58 1.09 3.57 15.61
N SER A 59 2.08 4.44 15.44
CA SER A 59 2.86 5.00 16.54
C SER A 59 2.62 6.51 16.65
N GLU A 60 2.56 7.00 17.89
CA GLU A 60 2.40 8.42 18.17
C GLU A 60 3.79 9.06 18.30
N LEU A 61 4.12 9.99 17.40
CA LEU A 61 5.34 10.79 17.51
C LEU A 61 5.13 11.95 18.51
N ASP A 62 3.97 12.57 18.42
CA ASP A 62 3.49 13.64 19.30
C ASP A 62 1.95 13.63 19.34
N LYS A 63 1.36 14.49 20.19
CA LYS A 63 -0.10 14.62 20.41
C LYS A 63 -0.95 14.82 19.15
N ARG A 64 -0.35 15.12 18.01
CA ARG A 64 -1.01 15.47 16.73
C ARG A 64 -0.48 14.66 15.55
N THR A 65 0.71 14.06 15.66
CA THR A 65 1.39 13.39 14.55
C THR A 65 1.47 11.89 14.79
N ASN A 66 0.71 11.14 14.00
CA ASN A 66 0.81 9.68 13.93
C ASN A 66 1.72 9.27 12.76
N GLN A 67 2.59 8.31 13.01
CA GLN A 67 3.33 7.56 12.01
C GLN A 67 2.65 6.20 11.81
N TYR A 68 2.65 5.74 10.56
CA TYR A 68 2.11 4.45 10.16
C TYR A 68 3.21 3.63 9.50
N ALA A 69 3.27 2.35 9.84
CA ALA A 69 4.23 1.39 9.29
C ALA A 69 3.48 0.10 8.91
N LEU A 70 3.93 -0.61 7.87
CA LEU A 70 3.46 -1.98 7.65
C LEU A 70 3.88 -2.88 8.80
N THR A 71 3.00 -3.80 9.18
CA THR A 71 3.38 -5.00 9.91
C THR A 71 3.93 -6.04 8.93
N ASP A 72 4.50 -7.13 9.46
CA ASP A 72 4.87 -8.29 8.63
C ASP A 72 3.65 -8.82 7.86
N ASP A 73 2.49 -8.95 8.52
CA ASP A 73 1.23 -9.33 7.88
C ASP A 73 0.79 -8.32 6.80
N GLY A 74 1.06 -7.03 7.03
CA GLY A 74 0.84 -5.95 6.07
C GLY A 74 1.67 -6.12 4.81
N TYR A 75 2.95 -6.44 4.96
CA TYR A 75 3.86 -6.69 3.86
C TYR A 75 3.49 -7.96 3.08
N GLU A 76 3.16 -9.05 3.78
CA GLU A 76 2.66 -10.27 3.15
C GLU A 76 1.36 -10.01 2.35
N ALA A 77 0.46 -9.16 2.85
CA ALA A 77 -0.74 -8.78 2.11
C ALA A 77 -0.42 -8.03 0.79
N VAL A 78 0.67 -7.23 0.75
CA VAL A 78 1.15 -6.61 -0.48
C VAL A 78 1.69 -7.68 -1.44
N LEU A 79 2.48 -8.63 -0.94
CA LEU A 79 3.03 -9.72 -1.75
C LEU A 79 1.93 -10.63 -2.33
N ASP A 80 0.92 -10.97 -1.53
CA ASP A 80 -0.24 -11.75 -1.97
C ASP A 80 -0.98 -11.06 -3.14
N GLN A 81 -1.16 -9.73 -3.05
CA GLN A 81 -1.79 -8.96 -4.12
C GLN A 81 -0.92 -8.94 -5.38
N LEU A 82 0.39 -8.72 -5.25
CA LEU A 82 1.34 -8.75 -6.37
C LEU A 82 1.35 -10.14 -7.04
N GLY A 83 1.38 -11.21 -6.25
CA GLY A 83 1.30 -12.59 -6.73
C GLY A 83 0.03 -12.84 -7.53
N TRP A 84 -1.13 -12.42 -7.01
CA TRP A 84 -2.39 -12.54 -7.74
C TRP A 84 -2.38 -11.74 -9.06
N MET A 85 -1.82 -10.53 -9.07
CA MET A 85 -1.71 -9.73 -10.30
C MET A 85 -0.77 -10.40 -11.32
N PHE A 86 0.36 -10.95 -10.85
CA PHE A 86 1.29 -11.70 -11.70
C PHE A 86 0.64 -12.93 -12.30
N ASP A 87 -0.16 -13.70 -11.55
CA ASP A 87 -0.94 -14.82 -12.09
C ASP A 87 -1.88 -14.41 -13.24
N LYS A 88 -2.32 -13.14 -13.31
CA LYS A 88 -3.18 -12.62 -14.38
C LYS A 88 -2.42 -11.99 -15.54
N ILE A 89 -1.20 -11.54 -15.31
CA ILE A 89 -0.39 -10.84 -16.31
C ILE A 89 0.59 -11.80 -16.99
N VAL A 90 1.27 -12.65 -16.23
CA VAL A 90 2.30 -13.59 -16.69
C VAL A 90 1.63 -14.82 -17.30
N THR A 91 1.00 -14.62 -18.46
CA THR A 91 0.27 -15.67 -19.20
C THR A 91 1.11 -16.35 -20.27
N ASP A 92 2.26 -15.76 -20.62
CA ASP A 92 3.18 -16.17 -21.68
C ASP A 92 4.57 -15.54 -21.43
N GLU A 93 5.56 -15.95 -22.22
CA GLU A 93 6.96 -15.52 -22.06
C GLU A 93 7.18 -14.03 -22.36
N ASP A 94 6.45 -13.45 -23.32
CA ASP A 94 6.58 -12.03 -23.67
C ASP A 94 6.12 -11.16 -22.50
N ARG A 95 4.95 -11.47 -21.92
CA ARG A 95 4.42 -10.74 -20.76
C ARG A 95 5.21 -10.99 -19.47
N ALA A 96 5.87 -12.14 -19.35
CA ALA A 96 6.82 -12.38 -18.26
C ALA A 96 8.00 -11.41 -18.35
N SER A 97 8.56 -11.24 -19.55
CA SER A 97 9.68 -10.34 -19.81
C SER A 97 9.36 -8.87 -19.52
N ASP A 98 8.12 -8.43 -19.78
CA ASP A 98 7.65 -7.09 -19.39
C ASP A 98 7.77 -6.85 -17.88
N ILE A 99 7.34 -7.82 -17.06
CA ILE A 99 7.41 -7.73 -15.59
C ILE A 99 8.85 -7.79 -15.11
N GLU A 100 9.68 -8.67 -15.68
CA GLU A 100 11.11 -8.76 -15.37
C GLU A 100 11.81 -7.41 -15.62
N THR A 101 11.50 -6.78 -16.76
CA THR A 101 12.02 -5.46 -17.12
C THR A 101 11.60 -4.38 -16.11
N LEU A 102 10.36 -4.41 -15.62
CA LEU A 102 9.92 -3.47 -14.57
C LEU A 102 10.71 -3.67 -13.26
N VAL A 103 10.98 -4.92 -12.87
CA VAL A 103 11.78 -5.23 -11.67
C VAL A 103 13.23 -4.79 -11.84
N GLU A 104 13.81 -4.98 -13.02
CA GLU A 104 15.17 -4.52 -13.34
C GLU A 104 15.29 -2.99 -13.27
N ASN A 105 14.30 -2.26 -13.79
CA ASN A 105 14.29 -0.80 -13.76
C ASN A 105 14.07 -0.20 -12.36
N ALA A 106 13.49 -0.96 -11.43
CA ALA A 106 13.24 -0.53 -10.06
C ALA A 106 14.45 -0.71 -9.13
N ARG A 107 15.54 -1.36 -9.59
CA ARG A 107 16.79 -1.56 -8.84
C ARG A 107 17.82 -0.48 -9.14
#